data_AF-A0A2E6KA09-F1
#
_entry.id   AF-A0A2E6KA09-F1
#
_cell.length_a   1.000
_cell.length_b   1.000
_cell.length_c   1.000
_cell.angle_alpha   90.00
_cell.angle_beta   90.00
_cell.angle_gamma   90.00
#
_symmetry.space_group_name_H-M   'P 1'
#
loop_
_entity.id
_entity.type
_entity.pdbx_description
1 polymer ?
#
loop_
_entity_poly.entity_id
_entity_poly.type
_entity_poly.pdbx_seq_one_letter_code
_entity_poly.pdbx_strand_id
1 'polypeptide(L)'
;MMDLPAPAAIREFEGPLDTEGLEQVRTNGEPVVFRGLITNWPAVEAARRGDTEIIRYLTSQNSSRAVSAIAAPPGAKGRFFYTDDLMGLNFVTAKGHLSRFLSDLLKASDMDDPPAMAVQSEDIASLIPHFSRENGLSILSDISPRIWIGNRIKVAPHYDAKENVACCVAGCRSFTLFSPERTGDLYPGPFELTPAGTPVSMVDLESPDLERFPRFASAWQDARQATLAPGDAIYIPYGWWHGVQSLDPVSILVNYWWKPSQPEGVGSPYGGLLHAMLAFRHLPPDQRAFWKTILDFYVFESHGDPGKHLPDHAKGILGPPSPSLFGQLRSIIRRALDKPA
;
A
#
# COMPACT_ATOMS: atom_id res chain seq x y z
N MET A 1 27.69 0.89 -12.92
CA MET A 1 26.37 0.25 -12.69
C MET A 1 26.63 -1.23 -12.59
N MET A 2 26.46 -1.85 -11.41
CA MET A 2 26.28 -3.29 -11.38
C MET A 2 24.86 -3.53 -11.92
N ASP A 3 24.75 -4.17 -13.08
CA ASP A 3 23.43 -4.52 -13.64
C ASP A 3 22.80 -5.58 -12.74
N LEU A 4 21.82 -5.15 -11.95
CA LEU A 4 20.97 -6.09 -11.23
C LEU A 4 20.18 -6.91 -12.27
N PRO A 5 20.08 -8.25 -12.12
CA PRO A 5 19.37 -9.09 -13.07
C PRO A 5 17.87 -8.74 -13.09
N ALA A 6 17.15 -9.11 -14.15
CA ALA A 6 15.69 -8.94 -14.16
C ALA A 6 15.05 -9.68 -12.96
N PRO A 7 14.10 -9.07 -12.24
CA PRO A 7 13.34 -9.73 -11.18
C PRO A 7 12.59 -10.96 -11.69
N ALA A 8 12.28 -11.89 -10.78
CA ALA A 8 11.42 -13.01 -11.12
C ALA A 8 10.01 -12.52 -11.48
N ALA A 9 9.31 -13.22 -12.39
CA ALA A 9 7.92 -12.89 -12.68
C ALA A 9 7.01 -13.21 -11.48
N ILE A 10 6.01 -12.37 -11.22
CA ILE A 10 4.94 -12.71 -10.27
C ILE A 10 4.10 -13.84 -10.86
N ARG A 11 3.78 -14.85 -10.04
CA ARG A 11 2.95 -15.99 -10.43
C ARG A 11 1.57 -15.52 -10.89
N GLU A 12 1.07 -16.10 -11.97
CA GLU A 12 -0.29 -15.87 -12.45
C GLU A 12 -1.24 -16.91 -11.84
N PHE A 13 -2.46 -16.50 -11.49
CA PHE A 13 -3.51 -17.39 -11.05
C PHE A 13 -4.13 -18.11 -12.25
N GLU A 14 -4.31 -19.42 -12.15
CA GLU A 14 -4.96 -20.21 -13.19
C GLU A 14 -6.45 -20.39 -12.89
N GLY A 15 -7.31 -20.01 -13.83
CA GLY A 15 -8.76 -20.15 -13.71
C GLY A 15 -9.49 -18.90 -13.21
N PRO A 16 -10.83 -18.97 -13.06
CA PRO A 16 -11.63 -17.86 -12.57
C PRO A 16 -11.38 -17.63 -11.07
N LEU A 17 -11.30 -16.37 -10.65
CA LEU A 17 -11.20 -16.01 -9.24
C LEU A 17 -12.60 -16.02 -8.59
N ASP A 18 -12.88 -17.05 -7.81
CA ASP A 18 -14.02 -17.13 -6.90
C ASP A 18 -13.58 -17.04 -5.43
N THR A 19 -14.53 -17.10 -4.49
CA THR A 19 -14.26 -16.94 -3.05
C THR A 19 -13.24 -17.96 -2.52
N GLU A 20 -13.29 -19.20 -2.99
CA GLU A 20 -12.34 -20.25 -2.58
C GLU A 20 -10.95 -19.97 -3.16
N GLY A 21 -10.88 -19.60 -4.44
CA GLY A 21 -9.63 -19.20 -5.08
C GLY A 21 -8.96 -18.00 -4.41
N LEU A 22 -9.75 -17.00 -4.00
CA LEU A 22 -9.24 -15.86 -3.25
C LEU A 22 -8.71 -16.30 -1.88
N GLU A 23 -9.44 -17.15 -1.15
CA GLU A 23 -8.97 -17.65 0.15
C GLU A 23 -7.69 -18.48 0.03
N GLN A 24 -7.55 -19.27 -1.03
CA GLN A 24 -6.33 -20.00 -1.33
C GLN A 24 -5.16 -19.05 -1.59
N VAL A 25 -5.36 -18.02 -2.41
CA VAL A 25 -4.34 -16.99 -2.68
C VAL A 25 -3.93 -16.28 -1.38
N ARG A 26 -4.90 -15.92 -0.54
CA ARG A 26 -4.65 -15.26 0.75
C ARG A 26 -3.87 -16.14 1.71
N THR A 27 -4.23 -17.43 1.79
CA THR A 27 -3.55 -18.41 2.66
C THR A 27 -2.10 -18.64 2.24
N ASN A 28 -1.81 -18.62 0.93
CA ASN A 28 -0.45 -18.76 0.42
C ASN A 28 0.45 -17.56 0.79
N GLY A 29 -0.12 -16.38 1.04
CA GLY A 29 0.62 -15.21 1.51
C GLY A 29 1.61 -14.60 0.52
N GLU A 30 1.48 -14.92 -0.77
CA GLU A 30 2.35 -14.44 -1.84
C GLU A 30 1.59 -13.60 -2.89
N PRO A 31 2.26 -12.67 -3.60
CA PRO A 31 1.65 -11.91 -4.68
C PRO A 31 1.23 -12.79 -5.84
N VAL A 32 0.09 -12.47 -6.44
CA VAL A 32 -0.47 -13.21 -7.56
C VAL A 32 -1.12 -12.25 -8.56
N VAL A 33 -0.91 -12.47 -9.85
CA VAL A 33 -1.56 -11.74 -10.93
C VAL A 33 -2.81 -12.48 -11.42
N PHE A 34 -3.90 -11.77 -11.63
CA PHE A 34 -5.13 -12.25 -12.26
C PHE A 34 -5.28 -11.62 -13.63
N ARG A 35 -5.05 -12.39 -14.70
CA ARG A 35 -5.20 -11.89 -16.08
C ARG A 35 -6.67 -11.75 -16.45
N GLY A 36 -7.02 -10.59 -16.99
CA GLY A 36 -8.36 -10.32 -17.52
C GLY A 36 -9.51 -10.33 -16.50
N LEU A 37 -9.22 -10.28 -15.20
CA LEU A 37 -10.22 -10.37 -14.11
C LEU A 37 -11.39 -9.38 -14.27
N ILE A 38 -11.10 -8.16 -14.73
CA ILE A 38 -12.10 -7.08 -14.86
C ILE A 38 -12.33 -6.67 -16.33
N THR A 39 -12.02 -7.55 -17.28
CA THR A 39 -12.22 -7.29 -18.71
C THR A 39 -13.65 -6.90 -19.10
N ASN A 40 -14.64 -7.33 -18.31
CA ASN A 40 -16.06 -7.06 -18.52
C ASN A 40 -16.53 -5.71 -17.95
N TRP A 41 -15.66 -4.95 -17.28
CA TRP A 41 -16.02 -3.65 -16.73
C TRP A 41 -16.24 -2.62 -17.86
N PRO A 42 -17.37 -1.89 -17.87
CA PRO A 42 -17.60 -0.82 -18.84
C PRO A 42 -16.49 0.24 -18.86
N ALA A 43 -15.85 0.51 -17.71
CA ALA A 43 -14.70 1.40 -17.63
C ALA A 43 -13.48 0.84 -18.39
N VAL A 44 -13.21 -0.46 -18.32
CA VAL A 44 -12.10 -1.09 -19.07
C VAL A 44 -12.38 -1.06 -20.56
N GLU A 45 -13.62 -1.32 -20.98
CA GLU A 45 -14.02 -1.17 -22.38
C GLU A 45 -13.84 0.27 -22.87
N ALA A 46 -14.24 1.27 -22.08
CA ALA A 46 -14.03 2.67 -22.41
C ALA A 46 -12.53 3.00 -22.53
N ALA A 47 -11.70 2.52 -21.61
CA ALA A 47 -10.24 2.70 -21.64
C ALA A 47 -9.60 2.09 -22.89
N ARG A 48 -10.06 0.91 -23.32
CA ARG A 48 -9.57 0.26 -24.55
C ARG A 48 -9.92 1.03 -25.82
N ARG A 49 -10.98 1.85 -25.80
CA ARG A 49 -11.31 2.75 -26.91
C ARG A 49 -10.48 4.04 -26.92
N GLY A 50 -9.77 4.35 -25.83
CA GLY A 50 -8.80 5.44 -25.74
C GLY A 50 -8.99 6.36 -24.53
N ASP A 51 -7.99 7.21 -24.27
CA ASP A 51 -7.92 8.09 -23.09
C ASP A 51 -9.11 9.06 -22.99
N THR A 52 -9.53 9.63 -24.13
CA THR A 52 -10.71 10.50 -24.22
C THR A 52 -12.00 9.77 -23.84
N GLU A 53 -12.11 8.49 -24.19
CA GLU A 53 -13.31 7.68 -23.96
C GLU A 53 -13.48 7.32 -22.48
N ILE A 54 -12.40 6.90 -21.82
CA ILE A 54 -12.45 6.65 -20.36
C ILE A 54 -12.67 7.94 -19.57
N ILE A 55 -12.11 9.06 -20.01
CA ILE A 55 -12.36 10.33 -19.33
C ILE A 55 -13.80 10.78 -19.50
N ARG A 56 -14.37 10.63 -20.71
CA ARG A 56 -15.81 10.87 -20.92
C ARG A 56 -16.67 9.96 -20.06
N TYR A 57 -16.30 8.70 -19.90
CA TYR A 57 -16.98 7.74 -19.03
C TYR A 57 -16.99 8.22 -17.57
N LEU A 58 -15.84 8.63 -17.03
CA LEU A 58 -15.71 9.14 -15.66
C LEU A 58 -16.47 10.45 -15.43
N THR A 59 -16.55 11.33 -16.44
CA THR A 59 -17.23 12.63 -16.34
C THR A 59 -18.67 12.61 -16.85
N SER A 60 -19.22 11.45 -17.20
CA SER A 60 -20.60 11.33 -17.73
C SER A 60 -21.66 11.82 -16.73
N GLN A 61 -21.34 11.77 -15.44
CA GLN A 61 -22.10 12.40 -14.36
C GLN A 61 -21.15 13.29 -13.55
N ASN A 62 -21.64 14.43 -13.08
CA ASN A 62 -20.82 15.33 -12.27
C ASN A 62 -20.38 14.64 -10.97
N SER A 63 -19.09 14.76 -10.64
CA SER A 63 -18.57 14.31 -9.35
C SER A 63 -19.28 15.05 -8.22
N SER A 64 -19.64 14.34 -7.16
CA SER A 64 -20.43 14.92 -6.05
C SER A 64 -19.63 15.87 -5.15
N ARG A 65 -18.28 15.83 -5.20
CA ARG A 65 -17.38 16.57 -4.31
C ARG A 65 -16.04 16.89 -4.95
N ALA A 66 -15.26 17.74 -4.28
CA ALA A 66 -13.86 17.99 -4.62
C ALA A 66 -12.96 16.77 -4.36
N VAL A 67 -11.86 16.68 -5.12
CA VAL A 67 -10.77 15.70 -4.98
C VAL A 67 -9.50 16.38 -4.50
N SER A 68 -8.62 15.61 -3.87
CA SER A 68 -7.24 16.03 -3.60
C SER A 68 -6.31 15.46 -4.66
N ALA A 69 -5.65 16.33 -5.41
CA ALA A 69 -4.65 15.96 -6.40
C ALA A 69 -3.25 16.38 -5.94
N ILE A 70 -2.25 15.63 -6.37
CA ILE A 70 -0.85 15.98 -6.22
C ILE A 70 -0.21 16.22 -7.59
N ALA A 71 0.80 17.09 -7.63
CA ALA A 71 1.59 17.33 -8.82
C ALA A 71 3.06 17.59 -8.51
N ALA A 72 3.94 17.08 -9.37
CA ALA A 72 5.38 17.33 -9.32
C ALA A 72 5.85 17.92 -10.67
N PRO A 73 6.90 18.76 -10.67
CA PRO A 73 7.40 19.34 -11.91
C PRO A 73 7.97 18.26 -12.84
N PRO A 74 8.05 18.52 -14.16
CA PRO A 74 8.57 17.55 -15.13
C PRO A 74 9.98 17.02 -14.78
N GLY A 75 10.83 17.87 -14.19
CA GLY A 75 12.17 17.49 -13.70
C GLY A 75 12.18 16.38 -12.62
N ALA A 76 11.06 16.13 -11.93
CA ALA A 76 10.92 14.99 -11.02
C ALA A 76 10.75 13.65 -11.75
N LYS A 77 10.61 13.65 -13.08
CA LYS A 77 10.50 12.47 -13.95
C LYS A 77 9.44 11.47 -13.46
N GLY A 78 8.26 11.98 -13.12
CA GLY A 78 7.15 11.17 -12.60
C GLY A 78 7.29 10.69 -11.15
N ARG A 79 8.41 10.93 -10.47
CA ARG A 79 8.67 10.38 -9.13
C ARG A 79 8.16 11.31 -8.03
N PHE A 80 7.13 10.87 -7.30
CA PHE A 80 6.69 11.53 -6.07
C PHE A 80 7.58 11.09 -4.90
N PHE A 81 8.39 12.00 -4.38
CA PHE A 81 9.44 11.68 -3.42
C PHE A 81 9.81 12.86 -2.53
N TYR A 82 10.90 12.72 -1.79
CA TYR A 82 11.50 13.78 -0.99
C TYR A 82 12.25 14.80 -1.86
N THR A 83 12.46 15.99 -1.32
CA THR A 83 13.53 16.89 -1.76
C THR A 83 14.90 16.27 -1.43
N ASP A 84 15.97 16.73 -2.09
CA ASP A 84 17.32 16.15 -1.92
C ASP A 84 17.85 16.22 -0.47
N ASP A 85 17.43 17.26 0.28
CA ASP A 85 17.76 17.46 1.70
C ASP A 85 16.86 16.68 2.66
N LEU A 86 15.84 15.97 2.15
CA LEU A 86 14.82 15.23 2.89
C LEU A 86 13.95 16.09 3.83
N MET A 87 14.00 17.42 3.72
CA MET A 87 13.24 18.34 4.57
C MET A 87 11.83 18.61 4.03
N GLY A 88 11.56 18.24 2.79
CA GLY A 88 10.27 18.41 2.14
C GLY A 88 9.94 17.30 1.15
N LEU A 89 8.80 17.46 0.50
CA LEU A 89 8.35 16.61 -0.60
C LEU A 89 8.54 17.38 -1.92
N ASN A 90 8.88 16.67 -2.99
CA ASN A 90 9.10 17.27 -4.30
C ASN A 90 7.81 17.56 -5.09
N PHE A 91 6.66 17.44 -4.42
CA PHE A 91 5.33 17.62 -5.00
C PHE A 91 4.44 18.48 -4.11
N VAL A 92 3.42 19.06 -4.72
CA VAL A 92 2.41 19.89 -4.05
C VAL A 92 1.06 19.20 -4.07
N THR A 93 0.21 19.54 -3.10
CA THR A 93 -1.18 19.06 -3.02
C THR A 93 -2.14 20.22 -3.27
N ALA A 94 -3.15 19.99 -4.11
CA ALA A 94 -4.21 20.94 -4.41
C ALA A 94 -5.58 20.26 -4.36
N LYS A 95 -6.61 21.02 -3.98
CA LYS A 95 -8.01 20.56 -4.02
C LYS A 95 -8.73 21.17 -5.23
N GLY A 96 -9.57 20.39 -5.88
CA GLY A 96 -10.32 20.86 -7.06
C GLY A 96 -11.40 19.89 -7.52
N HIS A 97 -12.00 20.20 -8.67
CA HIS A 97 -13.00 19.33 -9.29
C HIS A 97 -12.34 18.22 -10.11
N LEU A 98 -12.87 17.00 -10.02
CA LEU A 98 -12.37 15.84 -10.77
C LEU A 98 -12.38 16.10 -12.29
N SER A 99 -13.46 16.67 -12.81
CA SER A 99 -13.58 16.97 -14.25
C SER A 99 -12.48 17.90 -14.75
N ARG A 100 -12.06 18.86 -13.92
CA ARG A 100 -10.96 19.75 -14.26
C ARG A 100 -9.62 19.02 -14.26
N PHE A 101 -9.35 18.22 -13.22
CA PHE A 101 -8.16 17.38 -13.16
C PHE A 101 -8.06 16.45 -14.38
N LEU A 102 -9.15 15.79 -14.77
CA LEU A 102 -9.18 14.89 -15.94
C LEU A 102 -8.97 15.65 -17.26
N SER A 103 -9.53 16.86 -17.40
CA SER A 103 -9.26 17.71 -18.57
C SER A 103 -7.79 18.11 -18.67
N ASP A 104 -7.16 18.45 -17.54
CA ASP A 104 -5.74 18.81 -17.53
C ASP A 104 -4.84 17.58 -17.72
N LEU A 105 -5.27 16.39 -17.27
CA LEU A 105 -4.61 15.11 -17.54
C LEU A 105 -4.58 14.77 -19.04
N LEU A 106 -5.69 14.99 -19.77
CA LEU A 106 -5.70 14.84 -21.24
C LEU A 106 -4.78 15.84 -21.94
N LYS A 107 -4.72 17.09 -21.48
CA LYS A 107 -3.77 18.04 -22.08
C LYS A 107 -2.33 17.60 -21.84
N ALA A 108 -2.06 17.04 -20.67
CA ALA A 108 -0.74 16.52 -20.33
C ALA A 108 -0.37 15.27 -21.15
N SER A 109 -1.33 14.50 -21.70
CA SER A 109 -1.00 13.33 -22.51
C SER A 109 -0.34 13.68 -23.85
N ASP A 110 -0.57 14.89 -24.35
CA ASP A 110 -0.01 15.40 -25.61
C ASP A 110 1.31 16.16 -25.41
N MET A 111 1.80 16.26 -24.17
CA MET A 111 3.07 16.92 -23.84
C MET A 111 4.23 15.92 -23.90
N ASP A 112 5.37 16.36 -24.43
CA ASP A 112 6.61 15.55 -24.43
C ASP A 112 7.17 15.35 -23.01
N ASP A 113 7.07 16.38 -22.16
CA ASP A 113 7.56 16.38 -20.77
C ASP A 113 6.47 16.89 -19.81
N PRO A 114 5.42 16.08 -19.55
CA PRO A 114 4.31 16.49 -18.71
C PRO A 114 4.70 16.57 -17.22
N PRO A 115 4.07 17.45 -16.43
CA PRO A 115 4.16 17.34 -14.98
C PRO A 115 3.59 15.99 -14.52
N ALA A 116 4.14 15.43 -13.44
CA ALA A 116 3.55 14.25 -12.80
C ALA A 116 2.24 14.68 -12.13
N MET A 117 1.15 13.95 -12.35
CA MET A 117 -0.17 14.31 -11.81
C MET A 117 -0.87 13.07 -11.27
N ALA A 118 -1.44 13.17 -10.06
CA ALA A 118 -2.20 12.06 -9.48
C ALA A 118 -3.33 12.52 -8.55
N VAL A 119 -4.50 11.89 -8.67
CA VAL A 119 -5.54 11.80 -7.66
C VAL A 119 -5.38 10.44 -6.99
N GLN A 120 -5.21 10.45 -5.67
CA GLN A 120 -4.78 9.28 -4.91
C GLN A 120 -5.83 8.81 -3.93
N SER A 121 -6.12 7.51 -3.94
CA SER A 121 -6.99 6.85 -2.99
C SER A 121 -8.32 7.56 -2.78
N GLU A 122 -9.08 7.87 -3.82
CA GLU A 122 -10.40 8.47 -3.64
C GLU A 122 -11.49 7.41 -3.43
N ASP A 123 -12.45 7.71 -2.56
CA ASP A 123 -13.64 6.87 -2.38
C ASP A 123 -14.53 6.92 -3.63
N ILE A 124 -14.69 5.79 -4.33
CA ILE A 124 -15.40 5.78 -5.62
C ILE A 124 -16.90 6.04 -5.44
N ALA A 125 -17.52 5.40 -4.45
CA ALA A 125 -18.97 5.45 -4.27
C ALA A 125 -19.45 6.88 -3.99
N SER A 126 -18.69 7.65 -3.20
CA SER A 126 -18.96 9.07 -3.00
C SER A 126 -18.54 9.92 -4.21
N LEU A 127 -17.41 9.64 -4.86
CA LEU A 127 -16.88 10.53 -5.90
C LEU A 127 -17.58 10.38 -7.26
N ILE A 128 -17.75 9.14 -7.72
CA ILE A 128 -18.26 8.74 -9.04
C ILE A 128 -19.29 7.60 -8.87
N PRO A 129 -20.49 7.86 -8.33
CA PRO A 129 -21.43 6.81 -7.93
C PRO A 129 -21.84 5.85 -9.06
N HIS A 130 -21.88 6.31 -10.32
CA HIS A 130 -22.20 5.45 -11.46
C HIS A 130 -21.11 4.41 -11.72
N PHE A 131 -19.84 4.77 -11.52
CA PHE A 131 -18.73 3.83 -11.62
C PHE A 131 -18.95 2.64 -10.69
N SER A 132 -19.28 2.90 -9.42
CA SER A 132 -19.50 1.82 -8.43
C SER A 132 -20.71 0.93 -8.73
N ARG A 133 -21.71 1.42 -9.48
CA ARG A 133 -22.87 0.61 -9.88
C ARG A 133 -22.56 -0.30 -11.07
N GLU A 134 -21.71 0.16 -11.97
CA GLU A 134 -21.42 -0.51 -13.25
C GLU A 134 -20.14 -1.36 -13.20
N ASN A 135 -19.23 -1.05 -12.27
CA ASN A 135 -17.93 -1.70 -12.12
C ASN A 135 -17.78 -2.16 -10.67
N GLY A 136 -17.46 -3.44 -10.49
CA GLY A 136 -17.22 -4.00 -9.18
C GLY A 136 -16.73 -5.44 -9.25
N LEU A 137 -15.91 -5.82 -8.29
CA LEU A 137 -15.57 -7.20 -8.02
C LEU A 137 -16.62 -7.77 -7.08
N SER A 138 -17.48 -8.66 -7.58
CA SER A 138 -18.55 -9.29 -6.79
C SER A 138 -18.02 -10.05 -5.57
N ILE A 139 -16.86 -10.70 -5.72
CA ILE A 139 -16.15 -11.41 -4.64
C ILE A 139 -15.70 -10.50 -3.48
N LEU A 140 -15.63 -9.19 -3.70
CA LEU A 140 -15.24 -8.18 -2.71
C LEU A 140 -16.35 -7.12 -2.52
N SER A 141 -17.62 -7.52 -2.64
CA SER A 141 -18.78 -6.60 -2.57
C SER A 141 -18.86 -5.79 -1.27
N ASP A 142 -18.36 -6.34 -0.17
CA ASP A 142 -18.40 -5.73 1.16
C ASP A 142 -17.23 -4.76 1.40
N ILE A 143 -16.28 -4.70 0.46
CA ILE A 143 -15.10 -3.85 0.56
C ILE A 143 -15.28 -2.61 -0.31
N SER A 144 -15.22 -1.43 0.30
CA SER A 144 -15.31 -0.17 -0.44
C SER A 144 -14.06 0.06 -1.32
N PRO A 145 -14.21 0.12 -2.65
CA PRO A 145 -13.07 0.32 -3.54
C PRO A 145 -12.55 1.76 -3.51
N ARG A 146 -11.26 1.93 -3.79
CA ARG A 146 -10.58 3.22 -3.96
C ARG A 146 -10.08 3.37 -5.39
N ILE A 147 -10.11 4.58 -5.94
CA ILE A 147 -9.60 4.89 -7.28
C ILE A 147 -8.35 5.76 -7.23
N TRP A 148 -7.44 5.47 -8.16
CA TRP A 148 -6.18 6.17 -8.39
C TRP A 148 -6.11 6.58 -9.85
N ILE A 149 -5.98 7.88 -10.11
CA ILE A 149 -6.00 8.43 -11.47
C ILE A 149 -4.75 9.28 -11.63
N GLY A 150 -3.97 9.06 -12.68
CA GLY A 150 -2.79 9.86 -12.94
C GLY A 150 -2.21 9.61 -14.32
N ASN A 151 -0.99 10.08 -14.54
CA ASN A 151 -0.21 9.84 -15.76
C ASN A 151 1.01 8.95 -15.47
N ARG A 152 2.09 9.13 -16.23
CA ARG A 152 3.36 8.42 -16.05
C ARG A 152 4.05 8.83 -14.76
N ILE A 153 3.77 8.08 -13.71
CA ILE A 153 4.27 8.34 -12.35
C ILE A 153 4.96 7.11 -11.78
N LYS A 154 5.84 7.36 -10.82
CA LYS A 154 6.59 6.35 -10.06
C LYS A 154 6.35 6.56 -8.58
N VAL A 155 5.91 5.50 -7.92
CA VAL A 155 5.75 5.43 -6.47
C VAL A 155 6.82 4.49 -5.93
N ALA A 156 7.64 5.01 -5.03
CA ALA A 156 8.70 4.25 -4.40
C ALA A 156 8.14 3.05 -3.62
N PRO A 157 8.90 1.95 -3.48
CA PRO A 157 8.46 0.79 -2.71
C PRO A 157 7.97 1.17 -1.32
N HIS A 158 6.80 0.70 -0.95
CA HIS A 158 6.20 0.88 0.37
C HIS A 158 5.32 -0.32 0.69
N TYR A 159 4.88 -0.43 1.94
CA TYR A 159 3.95 -1.49 2.34
C TYR A 159 2.68 -0.91 2.95
N ASP A 160 1.61 -1.69 2.87
CA ASP A 160 0.36 -1.42 3.55
C ASP A 160 0.13 -2.41 4.68
N ALA A 161 -0.43 -1.93 5.78
CA ALA A 161 -1.00 -2.78 6.83
C ALA A 161 -2.42 -3.27 6.45
N LYS A 162 -2.59 -3.73 5.20
CA LYS A 162 -3.84 -4.21 4.60
C LYS A 162 -3.52 -5.24 3.52
N GLU A 163 -4.46 -6.13 3.26
CA GLU A 163 -4.48 -6.92 2.03
C GLU A 163 -5.06 -6.08 0.89
N ASN A 164 -4.63 -6.33 -0.35
CA ASN A 164 -5.02 -5.54 -1.50
C ASN A 164 -5.31 -6.39 -2.73
N VAL A 165 -6.42 -6.11 -3.43
CA VAL A 165 -6.58 -6.48 -4.85
C VAL A 165 -6.62 -5.20 -5.65
N ALA A 166 -5.65 -5.03 -6.55
CA ALA A 166 -5.48 -3.83 -7.34
C ALA A 166 -5.70 -4.14 -8.83
N CYS A 167 -6.73 -3.54 -9.41
CA CYS A 167 -7.20 -3.78 -10.77
C CYS A 167 -6.78 -2.63 -11.70
N CYS A 168 -6.15 -2.96 -12.81
CA CYS A 168 -5.71 -2.02 -13.83
C CYS A 168 -6.86 -1.70 -14.78
N VAL A 169 -7.41 -0.49 -14.69
CA VAL A 169 -8.59 -0.07 -15.45
C VAL A 169 -8.20 0.62 -16.76
N ALA A 170 -7.21 1.50 -16.72
CA ALA A 170 -6.69 2.22 -17.89
C ALA A 170 -5.16 2.37 -17.81
N GLY A 171 -4.51 2.33 -18.96
CA GLY A 171 -3.05 2.28 -19.07
C GLY A 171 -2.44 0.99 -18.52
N CYS A 172 -1.14 0.84 -18.68
CA CYS A 172 -0.33 -0.24 -18.14
C CYS A 172 0.33 0.21 -16.83
N ARG A 173 0.46 -0.73 -15.89
CA ARG A 173 1.15 -0.51 -14.62
C ARG A 173 2.15 -1.63 -14.34
N SER A 174 3.40 -1.25 -14.07
CA SER A 174 4.41 -2.18 -13.58
C SER A 174 4.43 -2.18 -12.05
N PHE A 175 4.45 -3.37 -11.46
CA PHE A 175 4.55 -3.62 -10.03
C PHE A 175 5.83 -4.40 -9.76
N THR A 176 6.65 -3.90 -8.83
CA THR A 176 7.83 -4.62 -8.30
C THR A 176 7.64 -4.84 -6.81
N LEU A 177 7.57 -6.10 -6.39
CA LEU A 177 7.24 -6.50 -5.04
C LEU A 177 8.41 -7.18 -4.34
N PHE A 178 8.52 -6.97 -3.03
CA PHE A 178 9.54 -7.54 -2.18
C PHE A 178 8.88 -8.10 -0.92
N SER A 179 9.39 -9.22 -0.42
CA SER A 179 8.84 -9.83 0.77
C SER A 179 9.01 -8.92 2.01
N PRO A 180 8.14 -9.02 3.02
CA PRO A 180 8.25 -8.23 4.26
C PRO A 180 9.60 -8.42 4.97
N GLU A 181 10.24 -9.58 4.84
CA GLU A 181 11.55 -9.91 5.42
C GLU A 181 12.66 -9.02 4.85
N ARG A 182 12.47 -8.43 3.66
CA ARG A 182 13.43 -7.50 3.02
C ARG A 182 13.33 -6.07 3.53
N THR A 183 12.48 -5.77 4.52
CA THR A 183 12.31 -4.42 5.09
C THR A 183 13.65 -3.74 5.42
N GLY A 184 14.61 -4.47 6.02
CA GLY A 184 15.93 -3.92 6.36
C GLY A 184 16.84 -3.63 5.16
N ASP A 185 16.60 -4.28 4.02
CA ASP A 185 17.38 -4.19 2.79
C ASP A 185 16.80 -3.14 1.82
N LEU A 186 15.59 -2.66 2.08
CA LEU A 186 14.89 -1.64 1.30
C LEU A 186 15.14 -0.20 1.77
N TYR A 187 15.91 -0.02 2.85
CA TYR A 187 16.25 1.29 3.42
C TYR A 187 15.02 2.21 3.58
N PRO A 188 14.07 1.90 4.48
CA PRO A 188 12.90 2.73 4.72
C PRO A 188 13.29 4.16 5.12
N GLY A 189 12.55 5.13 4.60
CA GLY A 189 12.75 6.55 4.86
C GLY A 189 12.30 7.01 6.26
N PRO A 190 12.30 8.33 6.48
CA PRO A 190 11.89 8.94 7.76
C PRO A 190 10.48 8.56 8.21
N PHE A 191 10.25 8.58 9.53
CA PHE A 191 8.94 8.30 10.14
C PHE A 191 8.06 9.55 10.19
N GLU A 192 8.68 10.73 10.29
CA GLU A 192 8.04 12.02 10.53
C GLU A 192 7.54 12.66 9.23
N LEU A 193 8.26 12.42 8.13
CA LEU A 193 7.91 12.89 6.80
C LEU A 193 7.74 11.69 5.87
N THR A 194 6.51 11.41 5.49
CA THR A 194 6.16 10.30 4.60
C THR A 194 5.35 10.81 3.41
N PRO A 195 5.65 10.42 2.15
CA PRO A 195 4.88 10.83 0.99
C PRO A 195 3.39 10.47 1.05
N ALA A 196 3.04 9.33 1.66
CA ALA A 196 1.68 8.79 1.68
C ALA A 196 1.26 8.12 3.01
N GLY A 197 1.88 8.51 4.14
CA GLY A 197 1.51 8.02 5.48
C GLY A 197 2.26 6.77 5.96
N THR A 198 3.19 6.25 5.16
CA THR A 198 4.10 5.16 5.53
C THR A 198 5.51 5.46 4.99
N PRO A 199 6.59 5.04 5.69
CA PRO A 199 7.93 5.12 5.13
C PRO A 199 8.03 4.42 3.78
N VAL A 200 8.65 5.08 2.81
CA VAL A 200 8.95 4.50 1.49
C VAL A 200 10.42 4.11 1.43
N SER A 201 10.78 3.19 0.55
CA SER A 201 12.18 2.86 0.26
C SER A 201 12.92 4.09 -0.26
N MET A 202 14.14 4.29 0.26
CA MET A 202 15.02 5.36 -0.20
C MET A 202 15.70 5.06 -1.54
N VAL A 203 15.59 3.81 -2.03
CA VAL A 203 16.25 3.34 -3.25
C VAL A 203 15.39 3.65 -4.47
N ASP A 204 16.00 4.21 -5.52
CA ASP A 204 15.37 4.34 -6.84
C ASP A 204 15.49 3.00 -7.58
N LEU A 205 14.35 2.41 -7.98
CA LEU A 205 14.33 1.12 -8.66
C LEU A 205 14.93 1.18 -10.07
N GLU A 206 14.87 2.33 -10.75
CA GLU A 206 15.38 2.47 -12.12
C GLU A 206 16.89 2.73 -12.16
N SER A 207 17.43 3.32 -11.10
CA SER A 207 18.85 3.67 -10.99
C SER A 207 19.33 3.49 -9.55
N PRO A 208 19.41 2.24 -9.05
CA PRO A 208 19.79 1.98 -7.67
C PRO A 208 21.26 2.36 -7.41
N ASP A 209 21.48 3.23 -6.42
CA ASP A 209 22.81 3.55 -5.90
C ASP A 209 23.25 2.45 -4.92
N LEU A 210 23.91 1.41 -5.45
CA LEU A 210 24.38 0.28 -4.65
C LEU A 210 25.63 0.60 -3.81
N GLU A 211 26.32 1.70 -4.07
CA GLU A 211 27.40 2.16 -3.19
C GLU A 211 26.80 2.71 -1.89
N ARG A 212 25.73 3.50 -2.01
CA ARG A 212 24.98 4.02 -0.86
C ARG A 212 24.08 2.98 -0.21
N PHE A 213 23.47 2.09 -0.99
CA PHE A 213 22.48 1.10 -0.56
C PHE A 213 22.91 -0.35 -0.88
N PRO A 214 24.07 -0.83 -0.36
CA PRO A 214 24.62 -2.12 -0.77
C PRO A 214 23.73 -3.33 -0.48
N ARG A 215 22.88 -3.27 0.56
CA ARG A 215 21.95 -4.36 0.88
C ARG A 215 20.79 -4.47 -0.10
N PHE A 216 20.55 -3.44 -0.92
CA PHE A 216 19.44 -3.47 -1.87
C PHE A 216 19.61 -4.59 -2.91
N ALA A 217 20.86 -4.98 -3.23
CA ALA A 217 21.10 -6.14 -4.09
C ALA A 217 20.50 -7.44 -3.53
N SER A 218 20.47 -7.61 -2.19
CA SER A 218 19.82 -8.74 -1.51
C SER A 218 18.29 -8.66 -1.61
N ALA A 219 17.70 -7.47 -1.41
CA ALA A 219 16.28 -7.27 -1.65
C ALA A 219 15.90 -7.56 -3.11
N TRP A 220 16.73 -7.13 -4.07
CA TRP A 220 16.45 -7.29 -5.49
C TRP A 220 16.46 -8.75 -5.95
N GLN A 221 17.27 -9.61 -5.33
CA GLN A 221 17.24 -11.06 -5.60
C GLN A 221 15.90 -11.71 -5.23
N ASP A 222 15.18 -11.13 -4.26
CA ASP A 222 13.84 -11.55 -3.83
C ASP A 222 12.71 -10.86 -4.62
N ALA A 223 13.06 -9.83 -5.41
CA ALA A 223 12.07 -9.01 -6.10
C ALA A 223 11.27 -9.84 -7.11
N ARG A 224 9.97 -9.58 -7.15
CA ARG A 224 9.04 -10.15 -8.12
C ARG A 224 8.36 -9.04 -8.89
N GLN A 225 8.29 -9.14 -10.22
CA GLN A 225 7.74 -8.08 -11.07
C GLN A 225 6.62 -8.59 -11.98
N ALA A 226 5.62 -7.75 -12.22
CA ALA A 226 4.65 -7.94 -13.30
C ALA A 226 4.17 -6.61 -13.86
N THR A 227 3.84 -6.60 -15.15
CA THR A 227 3.14 -5.50 -15.80
C THR A 227 1.69 -5.92 -16.04
N LEU A 228 0.76 -5.09 -15.57
CA LEU A 228 -0.68 -5.25 -15.74
C LEU A 228 -1.15 -4.41 -16.92
N ALA A 229 -1.96 -5.00 -17.79
CA ALA A 229 -2.69 -4.30 -18.85
C ALA A 229 -4.13 -3.99 -18.41
N PRO A 230 -4.86 -3.08 -19.10
CA PRO A 230 -6.28 -2.85 -18.82
C PRO A 230 -7.10 -4.14 -18.85
N GLY A 231 -7.68 -4.49 -17.70
CA GLY A 231 -8.38 -5.74 -17.48
C GLY A 231 -7.76 -6.65 -16.42
N ASP A 232 -6.45 -6.52 -16.17
CA ASP A 232 -5.72 -7.37 -15.22
C ASP A 232 -5.85 -6.84 -13.78
N ALA A 233 -5.57 -7.71 -12.81
CA ALA A 233 -5.45 -7.34 -11.41
C ALA A 233 -4.27 -8.05 -10.74
N ILE A 234 -3.88 -7.57 -9.56
CA ILE A 234 -2.86 -8.18 -8.70
C ILE A 234 -3.35 -8.26 -7.26
N TYR A 235 -3.15 -9.39 -6.60
CA TYR A 235 -3.23 -9.52 -5.16
C TYR A 235 -1.88 -9.15 -4.52
N ILE A 236 -1.91 -8.26 -3.54
CA ILE A 236 -0.76 -7.87 -2.72
C ILE A 236 -1.07 -8.27 -1.28
N PRO A 237 -0.32 -9.23 -0.70
CA PRO A 237 -0.55 -9.67 0.66
C PRO A 237 -0.16 -8.58 1.67
N TYR A 238 -0.67 -8.72 2.89
CA TYR A 238 -0.38 -7.80 4.00
C TYR A 238 1.12 -7.62 4.21
N GLY A 239 1.58 -6.36 4.28
CA GLY A 239 2.97 -6.03 4.59
C GLY A 239 3.97 -6.22 3.46
N TRP A 240 3.55 -6.70 2.29
CA TRP A 240 4.44 -6.78 1.12
C TRP A 240 4.81 -5.39 0.61
N TRP A 241 6.11 -5.18 0.43
CA TRP A 241 6.63 -3.95 -0.16
C TRP A 241 6.36 -3.96 -1.65
N HIS A 242 5.88 -2.85 -2.20
CA HIS A 242 5.54 -2.75 -3.61
C HIS A 242 5.87 -1.35 -4.16
N GLY A 243 6.72 -1.31 -5.20
CA GLY A 243 6.93 -0.16 -6.05
C GLY A 243 5.99 -0.22 -7.24
N VAL A 244 5.42 0.92 -7.64
CA VAL A 244 4.41 0.99 -8.71
C VAL A 244 4.81 2.05 -9.72
N GLN A 245 4.79 1.69 -11.00
CA GLN A 245 5.03 2.60 -12.12
C GLN A 245 3.84 2.58 -13.07
N SER A 246 3.21 3.73 -13.29
CA SER A 246 2.27 3.94 -14.38
C SER A 246 3.03 4.26 -15.65
N LEU A 247 2.77 3.52 -16.73
CA LEU A 247 3.56 3.56 -17.97
C LEU A 247 2.94 4.45 -19.05
N ASP A 248 1.64 4.70 -18.97
CA ASP A 248 0.86 5.39 -19.99
C ASP A 248 0.43 6.81 -19.58
N PRO A 249 0.09 7.69 -20.55
CA PRO A 249 -0.27 9.07 -20.28
C PRO A 249 -1.53 9.21 -19.41
N VAL A 250 -2.47 8.29 -19.54
CA VAL A 250 -3.63 8.15 -18.64
C VAL A 250 -3.58 6.77 -18.01
N SER A 251 -3.52 6.76 -16.68
CA SER A 251 -3.46 5.55 -15.87
C SER A 251 -4.52 5.58 -14.78
N ILE A 252 -5.37 4.57 -14.75
CA ILE A 252 -6.42 4.41 -13.74
C ILE A 252 -6.30 3.03 -13.12
N LEU A 253 -6.27 2.97 -11.79
CA LEU A 253 -6.43 1.74 -11.06
C LEU A 253 -7.51 1.86 -9.99
N VAL A 254 -8.17 0.74 -9.76
CA VAL A 254 -9.13 0.58 -8.68
C VAL A 254 -8.61 -0.50 -7.77
N ASN A 255 -8.57 -0.24 -6.47
CA ASN A 255 -8.10 -1.23 -5.52
C ASN A 255 -9.08 -1.45 -4.37
N TYR A 256 -9.06 -2.66 -3.84
CA TYR A 256 -9.86 -3.11 -2.71
C TYR A 256 -8.91 -3.39 -1.56
N TRP A 257 -9.06 -2.62 -0.48
CA TRP A 257 -8.20 -2.74 0.69
C TRP A 257 -9.01 -3.22 1.87
N TRP A 258 -8.59 -4.31 2.50
CA TRP A 258 -9.22 -4.82 3.69
C TRP A 258 -8.20 -5.30 4.71
N LYS A 259 -8.68 -5.51 5.92
CA LYS A 259 -7.96 -6.22 6.97
C LYS A 259 -8.77 -7.47 7.30
N PRO A 260 -8.12 -8.59 7.66
CA PRO A 260 -8.82 -9.67 8.33
C PRO A 260 -9.62 -9.15 9.52
N SER A 261 -10.71 -9.83 9.88
CA SER A 261 -11.48 -9.50 11.08
C SER A 261 -10.55 -9.50 12.30
N GLN A 262 -10.57 -8.39 13.04
CA GLN A 262 -9.83 -8.23 14.29
C GLN A 262 -10.83 -7.97 15.42
N PRO A 263 -10.57 -8.46 16.65
CA PRO A 263 -11.39 -8.11 17.80
C PRO A 263 -11.53 -6.59 17.94
N GLU A 264 -12.75 -6.13 18.22
CA GLU A 264 -13.00 -4.71 18.42
C GLU A 264 -12.16 -4.18 19.58
N GLY A 265 -11.42 -3.09 19.32
CA GLY A 265 -10.56 -2.48 20.32
C GLY A 265 -9.10 -2.94 20.31
N VAL A 266 -8.65 -3.73 19.32
CA VAL A 266 -7.21 -3.93 19.07
C VAL A 266 -6.53 -2.57 18.77
N GLY A 267 -5.29 -2.41 19.25
CA GLY A 267 -4.50 -1.18 19.07
C GLY A 267 -3.84 -1.06 17.68
N SER A 268 -3.24 0.11 17.40
CA SER A 268 -2.46 0.32 16.17
C SER A 268 -1.11 -0.39 16.23
N PRO A 269 -0.77 -1.30 15.29
CA PRO A 269 0.55 -1.91 15.22
C PRO A 269 1.69 -0.89 15.10
N TYR A 270 1.48 0.17 14.32
CA TYR A 270 2.46 1.25 14.17
C TYR A 270 2.65 2.03 15.49
N GLY A 271 1.56 2.28 16.22
CA GLY A 271 1.65 2.87 17.56
C GLY A 271 2.41 1.97 18.54
N GLY A 272 2.21 0.65 18.45
CA GLY A 272 2.99 -0.34 19.19
C GLY A 272 4.48 -0.29 18.87
N LEU A 273 4.84 -0.21 17.59
CA LEU A 273 6.23 -0.05 17.14
C LEU A 273 6.89 1.21 17.73
N LEU A 274 6.21 2.36 17.65
CA LEU A 274 6.75 3.62 18.19
C LEU A 274 6.94 3.55 19.71
N HIS A 275 5.99 2.95 20.43
CA HIS A 275 6.12 2.75 21.86
C HIS A 275 7.27 1.79 22.21
N ALA A 276 7.45 0.71 21.46
CA ALA A 276 8.57 -0.21 21.64
C ALA A 276 9.92 0.46 21.35
N MET A 277 9.98 1.34 20.33
CA MET A 277 11.17 2.13 20.06
C MET A 277 11.51 3.07 21.23
N LEU A 278 10.50 3.78 21.76
CA LEU A 278 10.67 4.64 22.93
C LEU A 278 11.18 3.86 24.14
N ALA A 279 10.59 2.69 24.42
CA ALA A 279 10.88 1.92 25.62
C ALA A 279 12.20 1.13 25.56
N PHE A 280 12.56 0.58 24.39
CA PHE A 280 13.60 -0.46 24.31
C PHE A 280 14.80 -0.10 23.42
N ARG A 281 14.64 0.76 22.40
CA ARG A 281 15.67 0.95 21.35
C ARG A 281 17.01 1.45 21.91
N HIS A 282 16.96 2.25 22.98
CA HIS A 282 18.13 2.91 23.56
C HIS A 282 18.73 2.18 24.78
N LEU A 283 18.17 1.03 25.17
CA LEU A 283 18.74 0.21 26.24
C LEU A 283 20.07 -0.43 25.83
N PRO A 284 20.95 -0.79 26.79
CA PRO A 284 22.14 -1.61 26.55
C PRO A 284 21.82 -2.92 25.78
N PRO A 285 22.76 -3.46 24.97
CA PRO A 285 22.49 -4.62 24.11
C PRO A 285 21.97 -5.87 24.83
N ASP A 286 22.50 -6.17 26.01
CA ASP A 286 22.08 -7.29 26.87
C ASP A 286 20.63 -7.10 27.37
N GLN A 287 20.27 -5.88 27.76
CA GLN A 287 18.90 -5.55 28.17
C GLN A 287 17.91 -5.60 27.00
N ARG A 288 18.31 -5.15 25.80
CA ARG A 288 17.49 -5.30 24.59
C ARG A 288 17.25 -6.76 24.23
N ALA A 289 18.27 -7.61 24.36
CA ALA A 289 18.14 -9.04 24.12
C ALA A 289 17.13 -9.67 25.09
N PHE A 290 17.19 -9.31 26.38
CA PHE A 290 16.19 -9.72 27.37
C PHE A 290 14.77 -9.28 26.99
N TRP A 291 14.56 -7.99 26.67
CA TRP A 291 13.23 -7.49 26.30
C TRP A 291 12.70 -8.09 25.00
N LYS A 292 13.58 -8.44 24.04
CA LYS A 292 13.19 -9.21 22.87
C LYS A 292 12.60 -10.56 23.27
N THR A 293 13.25 -11.31 24.17
CA THR A 293 12.73 -12.58 24.69
C THR A 293 11.36 -12.40 25.38
N ILE A 294 11.19 -11.32 26.16
CA ILE A 294 9.90 -11.02 26.81
C ILE A 294 8.80 -10.73 25.78
N LEU A 295 9.09 -9.93 24.74
CA LEU A 295 8.13 -9.64 23.67
C LEU A 295 7.81 -10.90 22.85
N ASP A 296 8.81 -11.70 22.51
CA ASP A 296 8.63 -12.97 21.80
C ASP A 296 7.70 -13.92 22.57
N PHE A 297 7.78 -13.94 23.90
CA PHE A 297 6.90 -14.77 24.73
C PHE A 297 5.48 -14.19 24.89
N TYR A 298 5.34 -12.91 25.26
CA TYR A 298 4.03 -12.32 25.62
C TYR A 298 3.24 -11.74 24.45
N VAL A 299 3.90 -11.29 23.38
CA VAL A 299 3.25 -10.59 22.25
C VAL A 299 3.16 -11.49 21.01
N PHE A 300 4.23 -12.24 20.72
CA PHE A 300 4.31 -13.09 19.54
C PHE A 300 4.07 -14.58 19.84
N GLU A 301 3.80 -14.92 21.10
CA GLU A 301 3.40 -16.26 21.57
C GLU A 301 4.32 -17.38 21.06
N SER A 302 5.63 -17.12 20.98
CA SER A 302 6.63 -18.06 20.42
C SER A 302 6.69 -19.42 21.13
N HIS A 303 6.09 -19.54 22.32
CA HIS A 303 5.98 -20.78 23.10
C HIS A 303 4.52 -21.15 23.46
N GLY A 304 3.54 -20.68 22.68
CA GLY A 304 2.11 -20.83 22.93
C GLY A 304 1.54 -19.81 23.90
N ASP A 305 0.29 -20.01 24.33
CA ASP A 305 -0.45 -19.08 25.21
C ASP A 305 0.31 -18.81 26.53
N PRO A 306 0.78 -17.56 26.77
CA PRO A 306 1.57 -17.20 27.95
C PRO A 306 0.76 -17.29 29.25
N GLY A 307 -0.57 -17.21 29.19
CA GLY A 307 -1.48 -17.30 30.33
C GLY A 307 -1.97 -18.72 30.64
N LYS A 308 -1.61 -19.73 29.83
CA LYS A 308 -2.18 -21.09 29.92
C LYS A 308 -2.00 -21.76 31.29
N HIS A 309 -0.92 -21.46 31.98
CA HIS A 309 -0.59 -22.04 33.29
C HIS A 309 -1.32 -21.36 34.46
N LEU A 310 -2.00 -20.24 34.22
CA LEU A 310 -2.73 -19.49 35.24
C LEU A 310 -4.20 -19.95 35.30
N PRO A 311 -4.82 -19.99 36.50
CA PRO A 311 -6.27 -20.14 36.59
C PRO A 311 -6.97 -18.93 35.96
N ASP A 312 -8.17 -19.12 35.42
CA ASP A 312 -8.86 -18.09 34.60
C ASP A 312 -9.01 -16.73 35.30
N HIS A 313 -9.29 -16.73 36.60
CA HIS A 313 -9.43 -15.51 37.39
C HIS A 313 -8.12 -14.72 37.54
N ALA A 314 -6.96 -15.34 37.30
CA ALA A 314 -5.64 -14.72 37.43
C ALA A 314 -5.03 -14.29 36.08
N LYS A 315 -5.62 -14.66 34.94
CA LYS A 315 -5.08 -14.34 33.60
C LYS A 315 -5.06 -12.83 33.32
N GLY A 316 -6.05 -12.08 33.81
CA GLY A 316 -6.12 -10.64 33.61
C GLY A 316 -6.02 -10.24 32.13
N ILE A 317 -5.00 -9.43 31.79
CA ILE A 317 -4.75 -8.98 30.41
C ILE A 317 -4.17 -10.07 29.48
N LEU A 318 -3.83 -11.25 30.02
CA LEU A 318 -3.47 -12.45 29.25
C LEU A 318 -4.69 -13.32 28.94
N GLY A 319 -5.90 -12.87 29.31
CA GLY A 319 -7.15 -13.54 28.97
C GLY A 319 -7.54 -13.36 27.50
N PRO A 320 -8.66 -13.98 27.07
CA PRO A 320 -9.14 -13.87 25.69
C PRO A 320 -9.50 -12.42 25.30
N PRO A 321 -9.39 -12.05 24.02
CA PRO A 321 -9.73 -10.71 23.52
C PRO A 321 -11.13 -10.24 23.95
N SER A 322 -11.20 -9.05 24.55
CA SER A 322 -12.48 -8.40 24.88
C SER A 322 -12.33 -6.88 24.99
N PRO A 323 -13.41 -6.10 24.80
CA PRO A 323 -13.37 -4.64 24.99
C PRO A 323 -12.87 -4.23 26.38
N SER A 324 -13.26 -4.97 27.43
CA SER A 324 -12.80 -4.74 28.81
C SER A 324 -11.29 -4.93 28.95
N LEU A 325 -10.75 -6.04 28.43
CA LEU A 325 -9.32 -6.33 28.44
C LEU A 325 -8.52 -5.23 27.73
N PHE A 326 -8.97 -4.80 26.55
CA PHE A 326 -8.28 -3.75 25.80
C PHE A 326 -8.40 -2.37 26.49
N GLY A 327 -9.50 -2.11 27.19
CA GLY A 327 -9.66 -0.92 28.03
C GLY A 327 -8.66 -0.90 29.19
N GLN A 328 -8.50 -2.04 29.87
CA GLN A 328 -7.54 -2.21 30.95
C GLN A 328 -6.10 -2.02 30.47
N LEU A 329 -5.72 -2.63 29.34
CA LEU A 329 -4.40 -2.46 28.72
C LEU A 329 -4.09 -0.99 28.43
N ARG A 330 -5.03 -0.25 27.81
CA ARG A 330 -4.85 1.19 27.56
C ARG A 330 -4.65 1.99 28.84
N SER A 331 -5.40 1.68 29.90
CA SER A 331 -5.26 2.35 31.20
C SER A 331 -3.90 2.08 31.85
N ILE A 332 -3.37 0.86 31.72
CA ILE A 332 -2.02 0.51 32.19
C ILE A 332 -0.97 1.28 31.40
N ILE A 333 -1.05 1.25 30.07
CA ILE A 333 -0.09 1.95 29.18
C ILE A 333 -0.08 3.46 29.45
N ARG A 334 -1.26 4.10 29.52
CA ARG A 334 -1.35 5.54 29.79
C ARG A 334 -0.69 5.91 31.12
N ARG A 335 -0.99 5.17 32.20
CA ARG A 335 -0.35 5.41 33.50
C ARG A 335 1.16 5.18 33.48
N ALA A 336 1.67 4.32 32.61
CA ALA A 336 3.12 4.12 32.47
C ALA A 336 3.78 5.30 31.76
N LEU A 337 3.13 5.87 30.74
CA LEU A 337 3.61 7.03 29.99
C LEU A 337 3.52 8.34 30.78
N ASP A 338 2.54 8.46 31.69
CA ASP A 338 2.35 9.67 32.51
C ASP A 338 3.35 9.77 33.69
N LYS A 339 4.14 8.71 33.97
CA LYS A 339 5.15 8.76 35.03
C LYS A 339 6.39 9.51 34.54
N PRO A 340 6.89 10.51 35.28
CA PRO A 340 8.19 11.10 34.97
C PRO A 340 9.27 10.02 35.05
N ALA A 341 10.20 10.07 34.09
CA ALA A 341 11.34 9.16 33.99
C ALA A 341 12.30 9.26 35.18
#